data_AF-A0A7M7MDT6-F1
#
_entry.id   AF-A0A7M7MDT6-F1
#
_cell.length_a   1.000
_cell.length_b   1.000
_cell.length_c   1.000
_cell.angle_alpha   90.00
_cell.angle_beta   90.00
_cell.angle_gamma   90.00
#
_symmetry.space_group_name_H-M   'P 1'
#
loop_
_entity.id
_entity.type
_entity.pdbx_description
1 polymer ?
#
loop_
_entity_poly.entity_id
_entity_poly.type
_entity_poly.pdbx_seq_one_letter_code
_entity_poly.pdbx_strand_id
1 'polypeptide(L)'
;MIEYKHKMSASVGFNSSLNLGRKAIQLRCVQVSQMRFRRIQTRNPPEPHFDRKAMLEVCKPIIPPKEKVCGHLNRVERIYEPHPWNVLKAKRLRANLEEASMILFYHKNSVKREDDFKIHNMLFKKKLYLQTNISNENAIIISPHKNITVAIELLKKMPQYILLAGVIDRIFLSRDQLQWLATVPSIEFVQAITAKLLATHSQNLCFNLNRHQLRLSNFLAEHSKTAFTTTASSPTATTGAPPQA
;
A
#
# COMPACT_ATOMS: atom_id res chain seq x y z
N MET A 1 -20.98 -7.96 -89.39
CA MET A 1 -21.52 -9.26 -89.86
C MET A 1 -22.91 -9.38 -89.24
N ILE A 2 -23.94 -8.74 -89.81
CA ILE A 2 -24.72 -9.16 -91.00
C ILE A 2 -25.49 -10.43 -90.60
N GLU A 3 -26.82 -10.50 -90.51
CA GLU A 3 -27.97 -9.77 -91.08
C GLU A 3 -29.20 -10.02 -90.17
N TYR A 4 -30.07 -9.04 -89.86
CA TYR A 4 -31.39 -8.75 -90.49
C TYR A 4 -32.33 -9.99 -90.58
N LYS A 5 -33.66 -9.96 -90.41
CA LYS A 5 -34.71 -8.94 -90.42
C LYS A 5 -36.01 -9.66 -90.01
N HIS A 6 -36.82 -9.03 -89.16
CA HIS A 6 -38.26 -8.75 -89.37
C HIS A 6 -39.32 -9.88 -89.63
N LYS A 7 -40.35 -9.79 -88.77
CA LYS A 7 -41.79 -9.55 -89.05
C LYS A 7 -42.78 -10.74 -89.20
N MET A 8 -43.98 -10.42 -88.67
CA MET A 8 -45.34 -10.95 -88.89
C MET A 8 -45.70 -12.23 -88.14
N SER A 9 -46.62 -12.23 -87.15
CA SER A 9 -48.05 -11.86 -87.12
C SER A 9 -48.94 -12.76 -87.98
N ALA A 10 -49.70 -13.64 -87.32
CA ALA A 10 -51.00 -14.23 -87.69
C ALA A 10 -51.14 -15.54 -86.88
N SER A 11 -51.94 -15.59 -85.81
CA SER A 11 -53.38 -15.80 -85.80
C SER A 11 -53.81 -17.25 -86.06
N VAL A 12 -54.79 -17.67 -85.25
CA VAL A 12 -55.70 -18.80 -85.41
C VAL A 12 -55.12 -20.15 -84.98
N GLY A 13 -55.59 -20.59 -83.82
CA GLY A 13 -55.28 -21.91 -83.28
C GLY A 13 -55.90 -23.03 -84.10
N PHE A 14 -55.55 -24.26 -83.74
CA PHE A 14 -56.47 -25.38 -83.66
C PHE A 14 -55.75 -26.52 -82.93
N ASN A 15 -56.39 -26.97 -81.84
CA ASN A 15 -56.46 -28.31 -81.30
C ASN A 15 -55.25 -29.28 -81.37
N SER A 16 -54.88 -29.67 -80.15
CA SER A 16 -54.76 -31.05 -79.69
C SER A 16 -53.57 -31.91 -80.15
N SER A 17 -52.97 -32.48 -79.09
CA SER A 17 -52.07 -33.61 -79.03
C SER A 17 -50.65 -33.34 -79.48
N LEU A 18 -49.69 -33.61 -78.59
CA LEU A 18 -48.67 -34.63 -78.80
C LEU A 18 -47.97 -34.92 -77.48
N ASN A 19 -47.97 -36.21 -77.14
CA ASN A 19 -47.25 -36.81 -76.03
C ASN A 19 -45.75 -36.63 -76.20
N LEU A 20 -45.04 -36.24 -75.13
CA LEU A 20 -43.60 -36.50 -75.03
C LEU A 20 -43.30 -37.18 -73.69
N GLY A 21 -42.79 -38.40 -73.82
CA GLY A 21 -42.57 -39.34 -72.74
C GLY A 21 -41.44 -38.95 -71.78
N ARG A 22 -41.73 -39.19 -70.50
CA ARG A 22 -40.91 -40.00 -69.58
C ARG A 22 -39.40 -39.90 -69.75
N LYS A 23 -38.80 -38.89 -69.10
CA LYS A 23 -37.60 -38.98 -68.24
C LYS A 23 -37.19 -37.57 -67.79
N ALA A 24 -38.14 -36.82 -67.21
CA ALA A 24 -37.79 -35.67 -66.39
C ALA A 24 -37.64 -36.17 -64.96
N ILE A 25 -36.45 -35.94 -64.43
CA ILE A 25 -36.02 -36.08 -63.04
C ILE A 25 -37.20 -35.77 -62.12
N GLN A 26 -37.69 -36.78 -61.41
CA GLN A 26 -38.64 -36.60 -60.33
C GLN A 26 -37.97 -35.72 -59.27
N LEU A 27 -38.17 -34.41 -59.35
CA LEU A 27 -38.36 -33.62 -58.14
C LEU A 27 -39.39 -34.43 -57.35
N ARG A 28 -38.96 -35.08 -56.26
CA ARG A 28 -39.90 -35.64 -55.29
C ARG A 28 -40.62 -34.45 -54.69
N CYS A 29 -41.65 -33.99 -55.38
CA CYS A 29 -42.66 -33.13 -54.82
C CYS A 29 -43.18 -33.89 -53.61
N VAL A 30 -42.91 -33.34 -52.43
CA VAL A 30 -43.47 -33.83 -51.17
C VAL A 30 -44.98 -33.76 -51.35
N GLN A 31 -45.62 -34.92 -51.59
CA GLN A 31 -47.07 -34.97 -51.71
C GLN A 31 -47.65 -34.70 -50.33
N VAL A 32 -48.19 -33.49 -50.15
CA VAL A 32 -48.92 -33.14 -48.94
C VAL A 32 -50.33 -33.70 -49.08
N SER A 33 -50.53 -34.95 -48.64
CA SER A 33 -51.87 -35.49 -48.43
C SER A 33 -52.49 -34.84 -47.19
N GLN A 34 -53.76 -34.45 -47.25
CA GLN A 34 -54.50 -33.99 -46.09
C GLN A 34 -54.72 -35.16 -45.12
N MET A 35 -53.87 -35.29 -44.08
CA MET A 35 -54.16 -36.16 -42.94
C MET A 35 -55.12 -35.44 -41.99
N ARG A 36 -56.20 -36.11 -41.59
CA ARG A 36 -57.02 -35.68 -40.43
C ARG A 36 -56.13 -35.70 -39.20
N PHE A 37 -55.71 -34.53 -38.72
CA PHE A 37 -54.95 -34.42 -37.48
C PHE A 37 -55.82 -34.91 -36.30
N ARG A 38 -55.48 -36.07 -35.73
CA ARG A 38 -55.90 -36.38 -34.35
C ARG A 38 -55.36 -35.28 -33.46
N ARG A 39 -56.18 -34.76 -32.54
CA ARG A 39 -55.80 -33.67 -31.60
C ARG A 39 -54.43 -33.99 -30.97
N ILE A 40 -53.40 -33.25 -31.38
CA ILE A 40 -52.06 -33.35 -30.78
C ILE A 40 -52.09 -32.49 -29.52
N GLN A 41 -52.48 -33.08 -28.40
CA GLN A 41 -52.17 -32.51 -27.10
C GLN A 41 -50.94 -33.21 -26.56
N THR A 42 -49.85 -32.47 -26.38
CA THR A 42 -48.80 -32.97 -25.52
C THR A 42 -48.05 -31.82 -24.90
N ARG A 43 -48.02 -31.82 -23.56
CA ARG A 43 -47.07 -31.03 -22.77
C ARG A 43 -45.61 -31.27 -23.21
N ASN A 44 -45.36 -32.42 -23.89
CA ASN A 44 -44.08 -32.83 -24.48
C ASN A 44 -44.26 -33.30 -25.95
N PRO A 45 -43.85 -32.53 -26.97
CA PRO A 45 -43.99 -32.91 -28.37
C PRO A 45 -43.32 -34.25 -28.71
N PRO A 46 -43.94 -35.11 -29.54
CA PRO A 46 -43.32 -36.36 -29.98
C PRO A 46 -42.09 -36.09 -30.87
N GLU A 47 -41.08 -36.96 -30.78
CA GLU A 47 -39.88 -36.84 -31.61
C GLU A 47 -40.20 -36.99 -33.11
N PRO A 48 -39.56 -36.19 -33.98
CA PRO A 48 -39.78 -36.25 -35.41
C PRO A 48 -39.20 -37.53 -36.03
N HIS A 49 -39.85 -38.02 -37.10
CA HIS A 49 -39.34 -39.10 -37.95
C HIS A 49 -37.95 -38.77 -38.52
N PHE A 50 -37.18 -39.82 -38.88
CA PHE A 50 -35.79 -39.74 -39.33
C PHE A 50 -35.50 -38.60 -40.33
N ASP A 51 -36.26 -38.51 -41.42
CA ASP A 51 -36.07 -37.48 -42.45
C ASP A 51 -36.30 -36.06 -41.92
N ARG A 52 -37.29 -35.90 -41.03
CA ARG A 52 -37.61 -34.60 -40.42
C ARG A 52 -36.56 -34.21 -39.38
N LYS A 53 -35.98 -35.17 -38.67
CA LYS A 53 -34.86 -34.95 -37.75
C LYS A 53 -33.62 -34.48 -38.49
N ALA A 54 -33.28 -35.11 -39.62
CA ALA A 54 -32.18 -34.69 -40.48
C ALA A 54 -32.39 -33.26 -41.01
N MET A 55 -33.61 -32.94 -41.45
CA MET A 55 -33.92 -31.59 -41.94
C MET A 55 -33.84 -30.53 -40.84
N LEU A 56 -34.33 -30.81 -39.64
CA LEU A 56 -34.23 -29.90 -38.50
C LEU A 56 -32.78 -29.65 -38.07
N GLU A 57 -31.92 -30.65 -38.15
CA GLU A 57 -30.49 -30.52 -37.83
C GLU A 57 -29.79 -29.56 -38.81
N VAL A 58 -30.06 -29.73 -40.11
CA VAL A 58 -29.53 -28.85 -41.16
C VAL A 58 -30.07 -27.42 -41.04
N CYS A 59 -31.33 -27.27 -40.61
CA CYS A 59 -31.95 -25.97 -40.40
C CYS A 59 -31.58 -25.29 -39.07
N LYS A 60 -30.73 -25.89 -38.23
CA LYS A 60 -30.24 -25.19 -37.02
C LYS A 60 -29.44 -23.95 -37.45
N PRO A 61 -29.66 -22.79 -36.81
CA PRO A 61 -28.88 -21.60 -37.12
C PRO A 61 -27.42 -21.84 -36.78
N ILE A 62 -26.52 -21.57 -37.73
CA ILE A 62 -25.07 -21.57 -37.46
C ILE A 62 -24.77 -20.30 -36.68
N ILE A 63 -24.71 -20.41 -35.35
CA ILE A 63 -24.32 -19.30 -34.48
C ILE A 63 -22.80 -19.16 -34.60
N PRO A 64 -22.27 -18.02 -35.09
CA PRO A 64 -20.83 -17.82 -35.13
C PRO A 64 -20.28 -17.84 -33.70
N PRO A 65 -19.12 -18.48 -33.45
CA PRO A 65 -18.51 -18.48 -32.13
C PRO A 65 -18.29 -17.03 -31.69
N LYS A 66 -18.88 -16.64 -30.56
CA LYS A 66 -18.79 -15.27 -29.99
C LYS A 66 -17.45 -14.99 -29.32
N GLU A 67 -16.39 -15.68 -29.73
CA GLU A 67 -15.08 -15.48 -29.15
C GLU A 67 -14.45 -14.24 -29.77
N LYS A 68 -14.73 -13.09 -29.16
CA LYS A 68 -13.74 -12.01 -29.18
C LYS A 68 -12.52 -12.57 -28.46
N VAL A 69 -11.52 -13.00 -29.22
CA VAL A 69 -10.20 -13.36 -28.71
C VAL A 69 -9.77 -12.23 -27.78
N CYS A 70 -9.44 -12.57 -26.54
CA CYS A 70 -9.09 -11.67 -25.44
C CYS A 70 -7.82 -10.83 -25.67
N GLY A 71 -7.34 -10.71 -26.90
CA GLY A 71 -6.05 -10.12 -27.25
C GLY A 71 -6.00 -8.59 -27.27
N HIS A 72 -7.14 -7.89 -27.34
CA HIS A 72 -7.20 -6.41 -27.38
C HIS A 72 -8.44 -5.86 -26.65
N LEU A 73 -8.67 -6.31 -25.42
CA LEU A 73 -9.55 -5.60 -24.50
C LEU A 73 -8.83 -4.33 -24.06
N ASN A 74 -9.00 -3.24 -24.80
CA ASN A 74 -8.71 -1.91 -24.26
C ASN A 74 -9.58 -1.76 -23.01
N ARG A 75 -8.99 -1.85 -21.81
CA ARG A 75 -9.67 -1.50 -20.57
C ARG A 75 -10.02 -0.02 -20.73
N VAL A 76 -11.27 0.25 -21.10
CA VAL A 76 -11.81 1.60 -21.05
C VAL A 76 -11.86 1.93 -19.57
N GLU A 77 -10.85 2.63 -19.07
CA GLU A 77 -10.86 3.22 -17.74
C GLU A 77 -12.01 4.22 -17.74
N ARG A 78 -13.16 3.80 -17.21
CA ARG A 78 -14.27 4.72 -16.98
C ARG A 78 -13.80 5.67 -15.90
N ILE A 79 -13.56 6.92 -16.29
CA ILE A 79 -13.29 7.99 -15.35
C ILE A 79 -14.60 8.22 -14.59
N TYR A 80 -14.70 7.61 -13.41
CA TYR A 80 -15.82 7.82 -12.49
C TYR A 80 -15.50 9.05 -11.64
N GLU A 81 -16.40 10.03 -11.66
CA GLU A 81 -16.31 11.15 -10.72
C GLU A 81 -16.39 10.60 -9.28
N PRO A 82 -15.44 10.94 -8.39
CA PRO A 82 -15.45 10.40 -7.04
C PRO A 82 -16.70 10.87 -6.31
N HIS A 83 -17.33 9.95 -5.57
CA HIS A 83 -18.49 10.28 -4.75
C HIS A 83 -18.17 11.46 -3.79
N PRO A 84 -19.08 12.44 -3.61
CA PRO A 84 -18.80 13.65 -2.81
C PRO A 84 -18.28 13.39 -1.39
N TRP A 85 -18.77 12.33 -0.74
CA TRP A 85 -18.26 11.90 0.58
C TRP A 85 -16.75 11.60 0.58
N ASN A 86 -16.24 10.97 -0.47
CA ASN A 86 -14.82 10.63 -0.56
C ASN A 86 -13.98 11.90 -0.68
N VAL A 87 -14.50 12.92 -1.37
CA VAL A 87 -13.86 14.23 -1.46
C VAL A 87 -13.79 14.91 -0.10
N LEU A 88 -14.89 14.92 0.66
CA LEU A 88 -14.91 15.49 2.02
C LEU A 88 -13.98 14.73 2.97
N LYS A 89 -13.97 13.40 2.89
CA LYS A 89 -13.10 12.56 3.70
C LYS A 89 -11.62 12.80 3.37
N ALA A 90 -11.28 12.91 2.08
CA ALA A 90 -9.94 13.21 1.63
C ALA A 90 -9.49 14.61 2.08
N LYS A 91 -10.36 15.62 1.99
CA LYS A 91 -10.08 16.98 2.50
C LYS A 91 -9.81 16.98 4.00
N ARG A 92 -10.64 16.30 4.80
CA ARG A 92 -10.44 16.19 6.25
C ARG A 92 -9.14 15.46 6.59
N LEU A 93 -8.88 14.34 5.93
CA LEU A 93 -7.64 13.58 6.10
C LEU A 93 -6.43 14.44 5.75
N ARG A 94 -6.49 15.20 4.65
CA ARG A 94 -5.42 16.09 4.24
C ARG A 94 -5.12 17.15 5.31
N ALA A 95 -6.15 17.81 5.85
CA ALA A 95 -5.97 18.77 6.93
C ALA A 95 -5.29 18.13 8.16
N ASN A 96 -5.74 16.92 8.55
CA ASN A 96 -5.14 16.19 9.66
C ASN A 96 -3.67 15.82 9.40
N LEU A 97 -3.32 15.46 8.16
CA LEU A 97 -1.93 15.13 7.80
C LEU A 97 -1.04 16.38 7.72
N GLU A 98 -1.59 17.53 7.34
CA GLU A 98 -0.86 18.80 7.30
C GLU A 98 -0.59 19.35 8.72
N GLU A 99 -1.50 19.14 9.67
CA GLU A 99 -1.32 19.51 11.08
C GLU A 99 -0.32 18.59 11.81
N ALA A 100 -0.13 17.37 11.32
CA ALA A 100 0.65 16.35 12.00
C ALA A 100 2.16 16.49 11.79
N SER A 101 2.93 16.40 12.89
CA SER A 101 4.39 16.24 12.82
C SER A 101 4.82 14.77 12.75
N MET A 102 3.98 13.86 13.27
CA MET A 102 4.23 12.43 13.32
C MET A 102 3.03 11.65 12.77
N ILE A 103 3.30 10.79 11.79
CA ILE A 103 2.31 9.90 11.17
C ILE A 103 2.85 8.48 11.25
N LEU A 104 2.05 7.54 11.75
CA LEU A 104 2.44 6.14 11.92
C LEU A 104 1.48 5.25 11.16
N PHE A 105 2.02 4.32 10.38
CA PHE A 105 1.28 3.34 9.61
C PHE A 105 1.22 2.02 10.35
N TYR A 106 0.00 1.59 10.65
CA TYR A 106 -0.28 0.32 11.30
C TYR A 106 -1.09 -0.58 10.38
N HIS A 107 -0.82 -1.86 10.48
CA HIS A 107 -1.75 -2.90 10.08
C HIS A 107 -2.56 -3.32 11.30
N LYS A 108 -3.89 -3.23 11.18
CA LYS A 108 -4.84 -3.59 12.23
C LYS A 108 -5.35 -5.00 11.97
N ASN A 109 -4.90 -5.97 12.76
CA ASN A 109 -5.51 -7.30 12.75
C ASN A 109 -6.94 -7.28 13.28
N SER A 110 -7.66 -8.39 13.14
CA SER A 110 -8.99 -8.54 13.71
C SER A 110 -8.97 -8.39 15.25
N VAL A 111 -9.82 -7.50 15.76
CA VAL A 111 -9.92 -7.14 17.19
C VAL A 111 -11.39 -7.09 17.60
N LYS A 112 -11.68 -7.46 18.85
CA LYS A 112 -13.00 -7.26 19.45
C LYS A 112 -13.28 -5.78 19.67
N ARG A 113 -14.52 -5.34 19.43
CA ARG A 113 -14.91 -3.93 19.57
C ARG A 113 -14.57 -3.32 20.94
N GLU A 114 -14.71 -4.09 22.02
CA GLU A 114 -14.39 -3.66 23.39
C GLU A 114 -12.91 -3.30 23.55
N ASP A 115 -12.02 -4.13 23.01
CA ASP A 115 -10.58 -3.91 23.10
C ASP A 115 -10.13 -2.79 22.17
N ASP A 116 -10.72 -2.69 20.97
CA ASP A 116 -10.54 -1.55 20.08
C ASP A 116 -10.92 -0.22 20.75
N PHE A 117 -12.04 -0.19 21.49
CA PHE A 117 -12.46 1.00 22.22
C PHE A 117 -11.49 1.37 23.34
N LYS A 118 -10.98 0.37 24.10
CA LYS A 118 -9.93 0.60 25.10
C LYS A 118 -8.66 1.15 24.47
N ILE A 119 -8.25 0.61 23.33
CA ILE A 119 -7.07 1.07 22.58
C ILE A 119 -7.27 2.51 22.10
N HIS A 120 -8.43 2.85 21.56
CA HIS A 120 -8.76 4.21 21.15
C HIS A 120 -8.65 5.20 22.33
N ASN A 121 -9.17 4.83 23.50
CA ASN A 121 -9.06 5.66 24.71
C ASN A 121 -7.61 5.80 25.21
N MET A 122 -6.80 4.74 25.13
CA MET A 122 -5.37 4.81 25.49
C MET A 122 -4.61 5.75 24.57
N LEU A 123 -4.86 5.69 23.27
CA LEU A 123 -4.27 6.57 22.27
C LEU A 123 -4.71 8.03 22.48
N PHE A 124 -6.00 8.25 22.69
CA PHE A 124 -6.56 9.58 22.91
C PHE A 124 -5.95 10.27 24.15
N LYS A 125 -5.79 9.54 25.26
CA LYS A 125 -5.12 10.05 26.48
C LYS A 125 -3.69 10.52 26.23
N LYS A 126 -3.00 9.94 25.26
CA LYS A 126 -1.62 10.30 24.87
C LYS A 126 -1.56 11.26 23.68
N LYS A 127 -2.68 11.85 23.27
CA LYS A 127 -2.81 12.74 22.10
C LYS A 127 -2.36 12.08 20.78
N LEU A 128 -2.67 10.80 20.66
CA LEU A 128 -2.50 10.02 19.44
C LEU A 128 -3.89 9.77 18.86
N TYR A 129 -4.13 10.24 17.64
CA TYR A 129 -5.43 10.14 16.99
C TYR A 129 -5.41 9.05 15.94
N LEU A 130 -6.27 8.04 16.11
CA LEU A 130 -6.39 6.94 15.19
C LEU A 130 -7.39 7.29 14.09
N GLN A 131 -6.93 7.23 12.84
CA GLN A 131 -7.74 7.43 11.64
C GLN A 131 -7.73 6.15 10.82
N THR A 132 -8.86 5.45 10.82
CA THR A 132 -9.08 4.26 9.99
C THR A 132 -9.61 4.66 8.62
N ASN A 133 -8.89 4.28 7.57
CA ASN A 133 -9.38 4.42 6.20
C ASN A 133 -9.97 3.11 5.69
N ILE A 134 -11.04 3.24 4.90
CA ILE A 134 -12.15 2.28 4.82
C ILE A 134 -11.84 1.09 3.88
N SER A 135 -10.70 1.06 3.20
CA SER A 135 -10.45 0.05 2.17
C SER A 135 -9.67 -1.16 2.64
N ASN A 136 -8.75 -1.02 3.60
CA ASN A 136 -7.90 -2.10 4.08
C ASN A 136 -7.84 -2.07 5.61
N GLU A 137 -7.37 -3.17 6.21
CA GLU A 137 -6.95 -3.30 7.60
C GLU A 137 -5.72 -2.41 7.94
N ASN A 138 -5.69 -1.18 7.41
CA ASN A 138 -4.63 -0.21 7.57
C ASN A 138 -5.16 0.93 8.43
N ALA A 139 -4.55 1.10 9.60
CA ALA A 139 -4.83 2.20 10.50
C ALA A 139 -3.68 3.21 10.44
N ILE A 140 -4.02 4.50 10.40
CA ILE A 140 -3.04 5.57 10.48
C ILE A 140 -3.19 6.21 11.86
N ILE A 141 -2.09 6.36 12.60
CA ILE A 141 -2.09 7.13 13.83
C ILE A 141 -1.38 8.45 13.55
N ILE A 142 -2.04 9.54 13.93
CA ILE A 142 -1.62 10.90 13.66
C ILE A 142 -1.37 11.59 15.00
N SER A 143 -0.25 12.31 15.12
CA SER A 143 0.03 13.15 16.28
C SER A 143 0.62 14.49 15.86
N PRO A 144 0.20 15.60 16.50
CA PRO A 144 0.86 16.89 16.34
C PRO A 144 2.21 16.94 17.06
N HIS A 145 2.48 16.05 18.03
CA HIS A 145 3.72 16.02 18.81
C HIS A 145 4.58 14.79 18.51
N LYS A 146 5.91 14.93 18.63
CA LYS A 146 6.90 13.88 18.37
C LYS A 146 7.10 12.98 19.59
N ASN A 147 6.15 12.08 19.86
CA ASN A 147 6.15 11.20 21.04
C ASN A 147 6.35 9.72 20.66
N ILE A 148 7.53 9.38 20.14
CA ILE A 148 7.83 8.05 19.59
C ILE A 148 7.96 7.00 20.72
N THR A 149 8.60 7.36 21.83
CA THR A 149 8.78 6.48 23.00
C THR A 149 7.45 5.96 23.53
N VAL A 150 6.50 6.89 23.72
CA VAL A 150 5.14 6.59 24.17
C VAL A 150 4.41 5.71 23.15
N ALA A 151 4.57 5.96 21.85
CA ALA A 151 3.93 5.15 20.81
C ALA A 151 4.46 3.70 20.81
N ILE A 152 5.76 3.49 21.04
CA ILE A 152 6.38 2.15 21.14
C ILE A 152 5.98 1.45 22.45
N GLU A 153 5.89 2.17 23.56
CA GLU A 153 5.39 1.61 24.83
C GLU A 153 3.93 1.18 24.71
N LEU A 154 3.09 1.96 24.02
CA LEU A 154 1.71 1.59 23.75
C LEU A 154 1.62 0.39 22.82
N LEU A 155 2.49 0.28 21.81
CA LEU A 155 2.54 -0.87 20.91
C LEU A 155 2.67 -2.20 21.67
N LYS A 156 3.47 -2.23 22.74
CA LYS A 156 3.60 -3.42 23.61
C LYS A 156 2.29 -3.83 24.29
N LYS A 157 1.38 -2.87 24.53
CA LYS A 157 0.06 -3.11 25.15
C LYS A 157 -1.00 -3.53 24.12
N MET A 158 -0.79 -3.24 22.84
CA MET A 158 -1.73 -3.51 21.75
C MET A 158 -1.10 -4.38 20.65
N PRO A 159 -0.87 -5.69 20.89
CA PRO A 159 -0.19 -6.56 19.93
C PRO A 159 -0.94 -6.76 18.60
N GLN A 160 -2.24 -6.46 18.58
CA GLN A 160 -3.08 -6.55 17.37
C GLN A 160 -2.80 -5.45 16.34
N TYR A 161 -2.16 -4.35 16.74
CA TYR A 161 -1.74 -3.30 15.85
C TYR A 161 -0.27 -3.50 15.52
N ILE A 162 0.04 -3.83 14.27
CA ILE A 162 1.40 -4.09 13.80
C ILE A 162 1.94 -2.80 13.19
N LEU A 163 3.00 -2.22 13.77
CA LEU A 163 3.67 -1.05 13.21
C LEU A 163 4.46 -1.45 11.96
N LEU A 164 4.10 -0.86 10.81
CA LEU A 164 4.79 -1.10 9.55
C LEU A 164 5.92 -0.08 9.36
N ALA A 165 5.56 1.20 9.40
CA ALA A 165 6.47 2.31 9.14
C ALA A 165 5.89 3.60 9.73
N GLY A 166 6.67 4.67 9.69
CA GLY A 166 6.23 5.99 10.12
C GLY A 166 6.86 7.09 9.29
N VAL A 167 6.22 8.25 9.30
CA VAL A 167 6.74 9.49 8.74
C VAL A 167 6.88 10.49 9.87
N ILE A 168 8.10 11.00 10.04
CA ILE A 168 8.43 12.01 11.03
C ILE A 168 9.10 13.16 10.29
N ASP A 169 8.57 14.37 10.42
CA ASP A 169 9.10 15.57 9.77
C ASP A 169 9.43 15.39 8.27
N ARG A 170 8.54 14.69 7.54
CA ARG A 170 8.67 14.37 6.10
C ARG A 170 9.67 13.26 5.74
N ILE A 171 10.34 12.66 6.72
CA ILE A 171 11.23 11.51 6.50
C ILE A 171 10.45 10.23 6.74
N PHE A 172 10.47 9.32 5.78
CA PHE A 172 9.91 7.99 5.93
C PHE A 172 10.92 7.07 6.65
N LEU A 173 10.48 6.45 7.73
CA LEU A 173 11.29 5.64 8.63
C LEU A 173 10.69 4.23 8.75
N SER A 174 11.56 3.23 8.68
CA SER A 174 11.19 1.84 8.96
C SER A 174 10.99 1.62 10.46
N ARG A 175 10.36 0.49 10.83
CA ARG A 175 10.14 0.12 12.24
C ARG A 175 11.43 0.13 13.06
N ASP A 176 12.51 -0.42 12.54
CA ASP A 176 13.77 -0.54 13.28
C ASP A 176 14.43 0.83 13.47
N GLN A 177 14.33 1.71 12.46
CA GLN A 177 14.78 3.10 12.56
C GLN A 177 13.95 3.90 13.57
N LEU A 178 12.63 3.67 13.65
CA LEU A 178 11.77 4.28 14.66
C LEU A 178 12.13 3.81 16.07
N GLN A 179 12.46 2.52 16.23
CA GLN A 179 12.91 1.99 17.51
C GLN A 179 14.25 2.58 17.94
N TRP A 180 15.19 2.74 17.02
CA TRP A 180 16.43 3.46 17.28
C TRP A 180 16.16 4.92 17.64
N LEU A 181 15.29 5.61 16.89
CA LEU A 181 14.97 7.01 17.14
C LEU A 181 14.31 7.25 18.50
N ALA A 182 13.58 6.26 19.03
CA ALA A 182 13.03 6.33 20.39
C ALA A 182 14.12 6.32 21.48
N THR A 183 15.33 5.84 21.19
CA THR A 183 16.46 5.91 22.12
C THR A 183 17.19 7.27 22.06
N VAL A 184 16.97 8.03 20.99
CA VAL A 184 17.62 9.33 20.79
C VAL A 184 16.98 10.37 21.71
N PRO A 185 17.78 11.19 22.42
CA PRO A 185 17.27 12.24 23.30
C PRO A 185 16.64 13.41 22.52
N SER A 186 16.02 14.34 23.25
CA SER A 186 15.37 15.52 22.65
C SER A 186 16.35 16.38 21.85
N ILE A 187 15.82 17.10 20.85
CA ILE A 187 16.62 17.99 20.00
C ILE A 187 17.37 19.06 20.80
N GLU A 188 16.73 19.62 21.82
CA GLU A 188 17.33 20.61 22.72
C GLU A 188 18.54 20.05 23.47
N PHE A 189 18.46 18.78 23.87
CA PHE A 189 19.58 18.11 24.52
C PHE A 189 20.75 17.88 23.55
N VAL A 190 20.46 17.50 22.31
CA VAL A 190 21.50 17.38 21.27
C VAL A 190 22.16 18.74 20.99
N GLN A 191 21.38 19.82 20.91
CA GLN A 191 21.89 21.19 20.78
C GLN A 191 22.74 21.61 21.99
N ALA A 192 22.34 21.23 23.20
CA ALA A 192 23.14 21.47 24.39
C ALA A 192 24.46 20.68 24.38
N ILE A 193 24.45 19.43 23.91
CA ILE A 193 25.66 18.62 23.74
C ILE A 193 26.60 19.27 22.73
N THR A 194 26.10 19.73 21.58
CA THR A 194 26.95 20.35 20.56
C THR A 194 27.56 21.66 21.07
N ALA A 195 26.77 22.50 21.75
CA ALA A 195 27.27 23.71 22.40
C ALA A 195 28.34 23.39 23.47
N LYS A 196 28.10 22.35 24.29
CA LYS A 196 29.07 21.87 25.27
C LYS A 196 30.34 21.35 24.62
N LEU A 197 30.24 20.61 23.52
CA LEU A 197 31.39 20.08 22.79
C LEU A 197 32.29 21.21 22.26
N LEU A 198 31.68 22.26 21.70
CA LEU A 198 32.39 23.46 21.27
C LEU A 198 33.09 24.16 22.45
N ALA A 199 32.41 24.30 23.59
CA ALA A 199 33.00 24.88 24.80
C ALA A 199 34.10 24.00 25.42
N THR A 200 34.00 22.67 25.28
CA THR A 200 35.00 21.73 25.83
C THR A 200 36.34 21.89 25.11
N HIS A 201 36.33 22.17 23.81
CA HIS A 201 37.57 22.39 23.05
C HIS A 201 38.34 23.61 23.54
N SER A 202 37.66 24.74 23.78
CA SER A 202 38.31 25.94 24.32
C SER A 202 38.78 25.72 25.77
N GLN A 203 37.98 25.03 26.59
CA GLN A 203 38.35 24.67 27.96
C GLN A 203 39.59 23.78 28.01
N ASN A 204 39.76 22.84 27.08
CA ASN A 204 40.94 21.98 27.01
C ASN A 204 42.22 22.78 26.75
N LEU A 205 42.17 23.80 25.89
CA LEU A 205 43.32 24.68 25.67
C LEU A 205 43.64 25.50 26.91
N CYS A 206 42.64 26.10 27.55
CA CYS A 206 42.82 26.80 28.82
C CYS A 206 43.38 25.87 29.91
N PHE A 207 42.93 24.61 29.96
CA PHE A 207 43.44 23.61 30.89
C PHE A 207 44.91 23.28 30.65
N ASN A 208 45.31 23.12 29.38
CA ASN A 208 46.72 22.88 29.02
C ASN A 208 47.62 24.04 29.46
N LEU A 209 47.19 25.29 29.27
CA LEU A 209 47.94 26.48 29.72
C LEU A 209 47.96 26.58 31.25
N ASN A 210 46.82 26.36 31.91
CA ASN A 210 46.69 26.43 33.36
C ASN A 210 47.45 25.31 34.09
N ARG A 211 47.79 24.20 33.44
CA ARG A 211 48.51 23.07 34.06
C ARG A 211 49.85 23.50 34.69
N HIS A 212 50.61 24.35 34.03
CA HIS A 212 51.90 24.83 34.56
C HIS A 212 51.72 25.80 35.71
N GLN A 213 50.75 26.71 35.60
CA GLN A 213 50.42 27.66 36.66
C GLN A 213 49.96 26.93 37.93
N LEU A 214 49.06 25.95 37.80
CA LEU A 214 48.58 25.12 38.91
C LEU A 214 49.71 24.28 39.53
N ARG A 215 50.64 23.77 38.72
CA ARG A 215 51.77 22.99 39.22
C ARG A 215 52.72 23.85 40.05
N LEU A 216 53.01 25.06 39.60
CA LEU A 216 53.87 26.00 40.34
C LEU A 216 53.19 26.47 41.63
N SER A 217 51.91 26.80 41.59
CA SER A 217 51.17 27.18 42.81
C SER A 217 51.19 26.06 43.84
N ASN A 218 51.11 24.80 43.40
CA ASN A 218 51.19 23.65 44.30
C ASN A 218 52.59 23.49 44.90
N PHE A 219 53.67 23.61 44.12
CA PHE A 219 55.04 23.56 44.65
C PHE A 219 55.32 24.69 45.65
N LEU A 220 54.84 25.90 45.39
CA LEU A 220 54.97 27.02 46.33
C LEU A 220 54.19 26.77 47.62
N ALA A 221 52.99 26.21 47.52
CA ALA A 221 52.20 25.82 48.68
C ALA A 221 52.83 24.67 49.49
N GLU A 222 53.56 23.75 48.84
CA GLU A 222 54.35 22.73 49.53
C GLU A 222 55.58 23.33 50.22
N HIS A 223 56.32 24.20 49.53
CA HIS A 223 57.49 24.85 50.12
C HIS A 223 57.13 25.73 51.31
N SER A 224 56.01 26.47 51.24
CA SER A 224 55.54 27.27 52.36
C SER A 224 55.20 26.39 53.56
N LYS A 225 54.53 25.26 53.36
CA LYS A 225 54.25 24.28 54.42
C LYS A 225 55.54 23.71 55.03
N THR A 226 56.54 23.37 54.21
CA THR A 226 57.83 22.90 54.73
C THR A 226 58.58 23.97 55.53
N ALA A 227 58.51 25.25 55.12
CA ALA A 227 59.14 26.34 55.86
C ALA A 227 58.53 26.53 57.26
N PHE A 228 57.22 26.29 57.42
CA PHE A 228 56.57 26.27 58.73
C PHE A 228 56.94 25.04 59.58
N THR A 229 57.30 23.90 58.97
CA THR A 229 57.75 22.73 59.73
C THR A 229 59.22 22.82 60.15
N THR A 230 60.10 23.44 59.34
CA THR A 230 61.53 23.57 59.67
C THR A 230 61.79 24.57 60.80
N THR A 231 60.90 25.54 61.02
CA THR A 231 60.95 26.41 62.21
C THR A 231 60.45 25.73 63.50
N ALA A 232 59.81 24.56 63.39
CA ALA A 232 59.40 23.72 64.52
C ALA A 232 60.37 22.54 64.80
N SER A 233 61.33 22.27 63.91
CA SER A 233 62.37 21.26 64.10
C SER A 233 63.78 21.85 63.89
N SER A 234 64.25 22.57 64.91
CA SER A 234 65.68 22.67 65.18
C SER A 234 66.12 21.43 65.99
N PRO A 235 66.82 20.44 65.41
CA PRO A 235 67.56 19.49 66.21
C PRO A 235 68.83 20.18 66.73
N THR A 236 68.99 20.11 68.05
CA THR A 236 70.14 20.57 68.82
C THR A 236 71.43 19.99 68.25
N ALA A 237 72.35 20.85 67.81
CA ALA A 237 73.71 20.45 67.51
C ALA A 237 74.38 19.96 68.81
N THR A 238 74.66 18.66 68.89
CA THR A 238 75.48 18.07 69.94
C THR A 238 76.73 17.45 69.32
N THR A 239 77.86 17.88 69.85
CA THR A 239 79.25 17.46 69.72
C THR A 239 79.46 15.95 69.55
N GLY A 240 80.40 15.54 68.68
CA GLY A 240 80.96 14.18 68.65
C GLY A 240 81.82 13.88 67.41
N ALA A 241 83.12 13.62 67.62
CA ALA A 241 84.17 13.37 66.63
C ALA A 241 84.14 11.91 66.04
N PRO A 242 85.06 11.52 65.11
CA PRO A 242 84.88 10.46 64.08
C PRO A 242 85.20 9.03 64.57
N PRO A 243 84.98 7.96 63.76
CA PRO A 243 86.10 7.40 62.95
C PRO A 243 85.74 6.73 61.60
N GLN A 244 86.80 6.44 60.85
CA GLN A 244 86.88 5.68 59.60
C GLN A 244 86.67 4.16 59.78
N ALA A 245 86.08 3.50 58.79
CA ALA A 245 86.53 2.25 58.15
C ALA A 245 85.63 1.97 56.93
#